data_AF-A0AAV6CAM1-F1
#
_entry.id   AF-A0AAV6CAM1-F1
#
_cell.length_a   1.000
_cell.length_b   1.000
_cell.length_c   1.000
_cell.angle_alpha   90.00
_cell.angle_beta   90.00
_cell.angle_gamma   90.00
#
_symmetry.space_group_name_H-M   'P 1'
#
loop_
_entity.id
_entity.type
_entity.pdbx_description
1 polymer ?
#
loop_
_entity_poly.entity_id
_entity_poly.type
_entity_poly.pdbx_seq_one_letter_code
_entity_poly.pdbx_strand_id
1 'polypeptide(L)'
;MFHFTLAVERCCSEMRRETALGNAPRERQVEIIRYIAERGELLARATTSGLHLSDELKARALSTFLTLINLRENLDRAALRAPIGRTGGR
;
A
#
# COMPACT_ATOMS: atom_id res chain seq x y z
N MET A 1 16.08 -3.22 -8.55
CA MET A 1 15.01 -3.91 -7.80
C MET A 1 15.05 -3.58 -6.31
N PHE A 2 16.17 -3.82 -5.62
CA PHE A 2 16.30 -3.57 -4.17
C PHE A 2 15.93 -2.13 -3.74
N HIS A 3 16.44 -1.10 -4.42
CA HIS A 3 16.07 0.30 -4.14
C HIS A 3 14.58 0.57 -4.32
N PHE A 4 13.96 -0.03 -5.34
CA PHE A 4 12.54 0.10 -5.60
C PHE A 4 11.71 -0.53 -4.48
N THR A 5 12.01 -1.78 -4.10
CA THR A 5 11.28 -2.50 -3.04
C THR A 5 11.40 -1.79 -1.69
N LEU A 6 12.60 -1.30 -1.34
CA LEU A 6 12.80 -0.53 -0.11
C LEU A 6 12.02 0.79 -0.09
N ALA A 7 12.01 1.52 -1.21
CA ALA A 7 11.25 2.75 -1.32
C ALA A 7 9.74 2.49 -1.14
N VAL A 8 9.22 1.42 -1.77
CA VAL A 8 7.82 1.01 -1.61
C VAL A 8 7.51 0.66 -0.16
N GLU A 9 8.37 -0.14 0.49
CA GLU A 9 8.18 -0.56 1.88
C GLU A 9 8.18 0.62 2.85
N ARG A 10 9.10 1.58 2.66
CA ARG A 10 9.17 2.81 3.45
C ARG A 10 7.90 3.65 3.29
N CYS A 11 7.50 3.95 2.06
CA CYS A 11 6.29 4.72 1.79
C CYS A 11 5.03 4.04 2.36
N CYS A 12 4.93 2.70 2.27
CA CYS A 12 3.82 1.97 2.88
C CYS A 12 3.83 2.06 4.41
N SER A 13 5.00 2.07 5.04
CA SER A 13 5.13 2.29 6.49
C SER A 13 4.63 3.67 6.91
N GLU A 14 5.02 4.70 6.16
CA GLU A 14 4.58 6.09 6.39
C GLU A 14 3.06 6.23 6.21
N MET A 15 2.51 5.74 5.10
CA MET A 15 1.06 5.77 4.83
C MET A 15 0.26 4.96 5.86
N ARG A 16 0.75 3.80 6.32
CA ARG A 16 0.08 3.03 7.39
C ARG A 16 -0.01 3.81 8.70
N ARG A 17 1.03 4.57 9.05
CA ARG A 17 1.02 5.41 10.25
C ARG A 17 0.01 6.55 10.10
N GLU A 18 -0.04 7.17 8.93
CA GLU A 18 -0.98 8.23 8.58
C GLU A 18 -2.44 7.75 8.72
N THR A 19 -2.78 6.59 8.15
CA THR A 19 -4.14 6.02 8.19
C THR A 19 -4.51 5.44 9.55
N ALA A 20 -3.58 4.85 10.29
CA ALA A 20 -3.84 4.29 11.62
C ALA A 20 -4.28 5.35 12.64
N LEU A 21 -3.81 6.59 12.49
CA LEU A 21 -4.19 7.71 13.34
C LEU A 21 -5.57 8.30 12.99
N GLY A 22 -6.25 7.79 11.96
CA GLY A 22 -7.54 8.32 11.49
C GLY A 22 -7.41 9.67 10.76
N ASN A 23 -6.19 10.06 10.40
CA ASN A 23 -5.88 11.38 9.85
C ASN A 23 -5.99 11.47 8.32
N ALA A 24 -6.40 10.39 7.64
CA ALA A 24 -6.46 10.34 6.18
C ALA A 24 -7.88 10.68 5.66
N PRO A 25 -8.12 11.90 5.15
CA PRO A 25 -9.38 12.24 4.49
C PRO A 25 -9.61 11.41 3.22
N ARG A 26 -10.85 11.34 2.75
CA ARG A 26 -11.25 10.46 1.64
C ARG A 26 -10.39 10.62 0.38
N GLU A 27 -10.04 11.86 0.01
CA GLU A 27 -9.16 12.13 -1.14
C GLU A 27 -7.79 11.44 -0.98
N ARG A 28 -7.22 11.54 0.23
CA ARG A 28 -5.97 10.87 0.58
C ARG A 28 -6.09 9.36 0.54
N GLN A 29 -7.23 8.80 0.97
CA GLN A 29 -7.49 7.36 0.85
C GLN A 29 -7.49 6.90 -0.61
N VAL A 30 -8.06 7.70 -1.53
CA VAL A 30 -8.04 7.42 -2.97
C VAL A 30 -6.61 7.45 -3.52
N GLU A 31 -5.79 8.41 -3.11
CA GLU A 31 -4.37 8.46 -3.49
C GLU A 31 -3.61 7.21 -3.02
N ILE A 32 -3.85 6.77 -1.78
CA ILE A 32 -3.23 5.57 -1.22
C ILE A 32 -3.64 4.32 -2.04
N ILE A 33 -4.93 4.20 -2.39
CA ILE A 33 -5.43 3.10 -3.23
C ILE A 33 -4.74 3.10 -4.60
N ARG A 34 -4.63 4.28 -5.22
CA ARG A 34 -3.96 4.43 -6.51
C ARG A 34 -2.48 4.06 -6.42
N TYR A 35 -1.79 4.53 -5.38
CA TYR A 35 -0.40 4.17 -5.13
C TYR A 35 -0.21 2.65 -4.99
N ILE A 36 -1.09 1.98 -4.24
CA ILE A 36 -1.03 0.51 -4.07
C ILE A 36 -1.15 -0.19 -5.42
N ALA A 37 -2.11 0.22 -6.25
CA ALA A 37 -2.34 -0.36 -7.57
C ALA A 37 -1.13 -0.16 -8.50
N GLU A 38 -0.65 1.07 -8.63
CA GLU A 38 0.47 1.40 -9.53
C GLU A 38 1.77 0.69 -9.11
N ARG A 39 2.09 0.65 -7.81
CA ARG A 39 3.30 -0.03 -7.32
C ARG A 39 3.16 -1.54 -7.39
N GLY A 40 1.97 -2.08 -7.13
CA GLY A 40 1.68 -3.50 -7.29
C GLY A 40 1.86 -3.96 -8.73
N GLU A 41 1.35 -3.20 -9.69
CA GLU A 41 1.50 -3.50 -11.12
C GLU A 41 2.98 -3.45 -11.56
N LEU A 42 3.71 -2.40 -11.17
CA LEU A 42 5.14 -2.27 -11.50
C LEU A 42 5.95 -3.42 -10.90
N LEU A 43 5.67 -3.81 -9.65
CA LEU A 43 6.33 -4.95 -9.02
C LEU A 43 6.00 -6.25 -9.75
N ALA A 44 4.72 -6.48 -10.09
CA ALA A 44 4.29 -7.65 -10.85
C ALA A 44 5.04 -7.76 -12.17
N ARG A 45 5.03 -6.69 -12.98
CA ARG A 45 5.74 -6.63 -14.26
C ARG A 45 7.25 -6.89 -14.11
N ALA A 46 7.89 -6.31 -13.08
CA ALA A 46 9.30 -6.57 -12.83
C ALA A 46 9.55 -8.05 -12.52
N THR A 47 8.68 -8.67 -11.71
CA THR A 47 8.83 -10.06 -11.26
C THR A 47 8.46 -11.10 -12.32
N THR A 48 7.62 -10.75 -13.29
CA THR A 48 7.12 -11.65 -14.35
C THR A 48 7.72 -11.34 -15.72
N SER A 49 8.74 -10.49 -15.79
CA SER A 49 9.41 -10.04 -17.03
C SER A 49 10.13 -11.16 -17.81
N GLY A 50 10.08 -12.42 -17.36
CA GLY A 50 10.81 -13.54 -17.96
C GLY A 50 12.29 -13.59 -17.59
N LEU A 51 12.79 -12.62 -16.83
CA LEU A 51 14.15 -12.63 -16.29
C LEU A 51 14.28 -13.65 -15.16
N HIS A 52 15.39 -14.37 -15.12
CA HIS A 52 15.68 -15.28 -14.03
C HIS A 52 15.98 -14.49 -12.75
N LEU A 53 15.09 -14.54 -11.78
CA LEU A 53 15.27 -13.91 -10.47
C LEU A 53 15.94 -14.89 -9.52
N SER A 54 16.95 -14.43 -8.79
CA SER A 54 17.46 -15.18 -7.65
C SER A 54 16.37 -15.37 -6.59
N ASP A 55 16.49 -16.41 -5.77
CA ASP A 55 15.52 -16.67 -4.71
C ASP A 55 15.44 -15.53 -3.69
N GLU A 56 16.56 -14.84 -3.43
CA GLU A 56 16.59 -13.64 -2.61
C GLU A 56 15.69 -12.52 -3.19
N LEU A 57 15.75 -12.30 -4.51
CA LEU A 57 14.91 -11.30 -5.17
C LEU A 57 13.44 -11.69 -5.19
N LYS A 58 13.13 -13.00 -5.32
CA LYS A 58 11.75 -13.51 -5.19
C LYS A 58 11.21 -13.27 -3.78
N ALA A 59 11.98 -13.63 -2.74
CA ALA A 59 11.60 -13.42 -1.35
C ALA A 59 11.36 -11.93 -1.06
N ARG A 60 12.22 -11.05 -1.60
CA ARG A 60 12.05 -9.60 -1.49
C ARG A 60 10.75 -9.13 -2.15
N ALA A 61 10.49 -9.57 -3.38
CA ALA A 61 9.27 -9.22 -4.08
C ALA A 61 8.00 -9.64 -3.32
N LEU A 62 7.98 -10.87 -2.79
CA LEU A 62 6.88 -11.37 -1.96
C LEU A 62 6.70 -10.52 -0.70
N SER A 63 7.78 -10.16 -0.01
CA SER A 63 7.74 -9.26 1.15
C SER A 63 7.14 -7.89 0.79
N THR A 64 7.50 -7.34 -0.36
CA THR A 64 6.98 -6.05 -0.82
C THR A 64 5.49 -6.16 -1.22
N PHE A 65 5.05 -7.25 -1.86
CA PHE A 65 3.63 -7.50 -2.12
C PHE A 65 2.82 -7.58 -0.82
N LEU A 66 3.31 -8.33 0.17
CA LEU A 66 2.68 -8.41 1.49
C LEU A 66 2.60 -7.04 2.16
N THR A 67 3.61 -6.19 1.96
CA THR A 67 3.61 -4.82 2.48
C THR A 67 2.50 -3.97 1.86
N LEU A 68 2.28 -4.07 0.55
CA LEU A 68 1.18 -3.39 -0.16
C LEU A 68 -0.20 -3.90 0.27
N ILE A 69 -0.36 -5.23 0.40
CA ILE A 69 -1.61 -5.85 0.87
C ILE A 69 -1.92 -5.38 2.29
N ASN A 70 -0.94 -5.40 3.19
CA ASN A 70 -1.10 -4.93 4.56
C ASN A 70 -1.47 -3.44 4.63
N LEU A 71 -0.98 -2.60 3.72
CA LEU A 71 -1.41 -1.19 3.64
C LEU A 71 -2.88 -1.08 3.21
N ARG A 72 -3.31 -1.89 2.22
CA ARG A 72 -4.72 -1.90 1.78
C ARG A 72 -5.64 -2.32 2.91
N GLU A 73 -5.34 -3.44 3.58
CA GLU A 73 -6.13 -3.90 4.72
C GLU A 73 -6.17 -2.87 5.85
N ASN A 74 -5.05 -2.21 6.12
CA ASN A 74 -5.00 -1.16 7.13
C ASN A 74 -5.94 0.01 6.78
N LEU A 75 -5.96 0.43 5.52
CA LEU A 75 -6.86 1.47 5.02
C LEU A 75 -8.33 1.05 5.16
N ASP A 76 -8.66 -0.18 4.76
CA ASP A 76 -10.03 -0.70 4.86
C ASP A 76 -10.48 -0.77 6.34
N ARG A 77 -9.60 -1.20 7.25
CA ARG A 77 -9.87 -1.19 8.70
C ARG A 77 -10.03 0.23 9.25
N ALA A 78 -9.27 1.20 8.77
CA ALA A 78 -9.38 2.59 9.19
C ALA A 78 -10.72 3.21 8.73
N ALA A 79 -11.16 2.90 7.52
CA ALA A 79 -12.46 3.34 6.99
C ALA A 79 -13.63 2.81 7.82
N LEU A 80 -13.57 1.56 8.30
CA LEU A 80 -14.59 0.97 9.19
C LEU A 80 -14.66 1.63 10.58
N ARG A 81 -13.57 2.27 11.04
CA ARG A 81 -13.54 2.99 12.32
C ARG A 81 -14.05 4.42 12.22
N ALA A 82 -14.12 4.99 11.03
CA ALA A 82 -14.72 6.30 10.85
C ALA A 82 -16.21 6.21 11.21
N PRO A 83 -16.71 7.05 12.14
CA PRO A 83 -18.10 6.96 12.57
C PRO A 83 -19.03 7.19 11.38
N ILE A 84 -19.95 6.24 11.17
CA ILE A 84 -21.09 6.39 10.28
C ILE A 84 -21.95 7.53 10.86
N GLY A 85 -21.78 8.75 10.35
CA GLY A 85 -22.67 9.86 10.69
C GLY A 85 -21.99 11.13 11.19
N ARG A 86 -21.42 11.91 10.27
CA ARG A 86 -21.49 13.38 10.31
C ARG A 86 -21.87 13.89 8.92
N THR A 87 -23.02 13.44 8.43
CA THR A 87 -23.73 14.08 7.33
C THR A 87 -25.04 14.61 7.89
N GLY A 88 -25.25 15.92 7.82
CA GLY A 88 -26.55 16.55 8.10
C GLY A 88 -26.58 17.40 9.36
N GLY A 89 -25.87 18.53 9.36
CA GLY A 89 -25.95 19.54 10.40
C GLY A 89 -25.79 20.93 9.80
N ARG A 90 -26.74 21.32 8.95
CA ARG A 90 -27.20 22.69 8.73
C ARG A 90 -28.41 22.68 7.81
#